data_AF-A0A671MNW6-F1
#
_entry.id   AF-A0A671MNW6-F1
#
_cell.length_a   1.000
_cell.length_b   1.000
_cell.length_c   1.000
_cell.angle_alpha   90.00
_cell.angle_beta   90.00
_cell.angle_gamma   90.00
#
_symmetry.space_group_name_H-M   'P 1'
#
loop_
_entity.id
_entity.type
_entity.pdbx_description
1 polymer ?
#
loop_
_entity_poly.entity_id
_entity_poly.type
_entity_poly.pdbx_seq_one_letter_code
_entity_poly.pdbx_strand_id
1 'polypeptide(L)'
;LQKNRPNRLIVDESINEDNSVVSLSQAKMDELQLFRGDTVLLKGKKRRETVCIVLSDDTCSDEKVRMNRVVRNNLRVRLGDVISIQPCPDVKYGKRIHVLPIDDTVEGITGNLFEVYLKPYFLEAYRPIRKGDIFLVRGGMRAVEFKVVETDPSPYCIVAPDTVIHCEGEPIKREDEEESLNEVGYDDIGGVRKQLAQIKEMVELPLRHPALFKAIGVKPPRGILLYGPPGTGKTLIARAVANETGAFFFLINGPEIMSKLAGESESNLRKAFEEAEKNAPAIIFIDELDAIAPKREKGT
;
A
#
# COMPACT_ATOMS: atom_id res chain seq x y z
N LEU A 1 1.29 -21.97 -6.58
CA LEU A 1 2.52 -22.45 -5.89
C LEU A 1 3.22 -21.22 -5.31
N GLN A 2 3.13 -20.99 -3.99
CA GLN A 2 3.97 -19.97 -3.34
C GLN A 2 5.42 -20.43 -3.55
N LYS A 3 6.18 -19.71 -4.38
CA LYS A 3 7.61 -19.99 -4.51
C LYS A 3 8.25 -19.64 -3.17
N ASN A 4 8.76 -20.65 -2.46
CA ASN A 4 9.64 -20.44 -1.31
C ASN A 4 10.82 -19.61 -1.79
N ARG A 5 10.84 -18.35 -1.40
CA ARG A 5 11.97 -17.44 -1.62
C ARG A 5 12.56 -17.16 -0.24
N PRO A 6 13.89 -17.10 -0.11
CA PRO A 6 14.56 -16.97 1.18
C PRO A 6 14.13 -15.71 1.94
N ASN A 7 13.76 -14.66 1.20
CA ASN A 7 13.35 -13.36 1.71
C ASN A 7 11.83 -13.19 1.92
N ARG A 8 11.05 -14.28 1.84
CA ARG A 8 9.62 -14.27 2.15
C ARG A 8 9.39 -14.91 3.52
N LEU A 9 8.87 -14.12 4.45
CA LEU A 9 8.81 -14.48 5.87
C LEU A 9 7.39 -14.33 6.39
N ILE A 10 7.03 -15.20 7.33
CA ILE A 10 5.74 -15.21 8.01
C ILE A 10 5.77 -14.18 9.14
N VAL A 11 4.77 -13.30 9.18
CA VAL A 11 4.61 -12.28 10.20
C VAL A 11 4.26 -12.92 11.54
N ASP A 12 5.06 -12.63 12.56
CA ASP A 12 4.86 -13.04 13.96
C ASP A 12 4.86 -11.83 14.89
N GLU A 13 4.37 -12.02 16.11
CA GLU A 13 4.23 -10.96 17.10
C GLU A 13 5.58 -10.60 17.73
N SER A 14 5.80 -9.31 17.91
CA SER A 14 6.95 -8.76 18.65
C SER A 14 6.54 -8.39 20.07
N ILE A 15 7.41 -8.71 21.04
CA ILE A 15 7.30 -8.19 22.42
C ILE A 15 7.86 -6.76 22.49
N ASN A 16 8.77 -6.40 21.58
CA ASN A 16 9.30 -5.04 21.48
C ASN A 16 8.24 -4.10 20.89
N GLU A 17 7.97 -2.99 21.59
CA GLU A 17 7.01 -1.96 21.18
C GLU A 17 7.58 -0.93 20.19
N ASP A 18 8.89 -0.93 19.89
CA ASP A 18 9.50 0.06 18.99
C ASP A 18 8.98 -0.06 17.54
N ASN A 19 8.42 1.03 17.02
CA ASN A 19 7.79 1.10 15.69
C ASN A 19 8.78 1.04 14.51
N SER A 20 10.08 1.16 14.77
CA SER A 20 11.13 1.18 13.75
C SER A 20 11.89 -0.14 13.65
N VAL A 21 11.55 -1.15 14.44
CA VAL A 21 12.33 -2.40 14.56
C VAL A 21 11.55 -3.61 14.06
N VAL A 22 12.25 -4.48 13.33
CA VAL A 22 11.81 -5.85 13.07
C VAL A 22 12.90 -6.84 13.47
N SER A 23 12.50 -8.03 13.91
CA SER A 23 13.46 -9.06 14.35
C SER A 23 13.41 -10.30 13.48
N LEU A 24 14.59 -10.85 13.21
CA LEU A 24 14.82 -12.11 12.48
C LEU A 24 15.70 -13.03 13.32
N SER A 25 15.69 -14.33 13.03
CA SER A 25 16.71 -15.23 13.55
C SER A 25 18.09 -14.87 12.99
N GLN A 26 19.16 -15.16 13.74
CA GLN A 26 20.52 -14.92 13.26
C GLN A 26 20.81 -15.69 11.96
N ALA A 27 20.37 -16.96 11.88
CA ALA A 27 20.56 -17.78 10.67
C ALA A 27 19.86 -17.17 9.44
N LYS A 28 18.67 -16.59 9.61
CA LYS A 28 17.98 -15.91 8.51
C LYS A 28 18.68 -14.61 8.11
N MET A 29 19.20 -13.85 9.06
CA MET A 29 20.01 -12.66 8.76
C MET A 29 21.25 -13.02 7.95
N ASP A 30 21.98 -14.07 8.34
CA ASP A 30 23.16 -14.55 7.63
C ASP A 30 22.82 -15.00 6.20
N GLU A 31 21.71 -15.74 6.01
CA GLU A 31 21.24 -16.16 4.68
C GLU A 31 20.91 -14.98 3.76
N LEU A 32 20.35 -13.90 4.31
CA LEU A 32 19.96 -12.70 3.58
C LEU A 32 21.07 -11.64 3.50
N GLN A 33 22.25 -11.91 4.07
CA GLN A 33 23.37 -10.97 4.19
C GLN A 33 22.97 -9.66 4.87
N LEU A 34 22.15 -9.75 5.92
CA LEU A 34 21.74 -8.64 6.76
C LEU A 34 22.57 -8.59 8.04
N PHE A 35 23.01 -7.41 8.42
CA PHE A 35 23.72 -7.17 9.69
C PHE A 35 22.80 -6.48 10.70
N ARG A 36 23.13 -6.63 11.98
CA ARG A 36 22.40 -5.98 13.06
C ARG A 36 22.43 -4.46 12.88
N GLY A 37 21.26 -3.83 12.83
CA GLY A 37 21.14 -2.39 12.64
C GLY A 37 20.95 -1.97 11.19
N ASP A 38 21.00 -2.90 10.23
CA ASP A 38 20.77 -2.58 8.83
C ASP A 38 19.36 -2.04 8.61
N THR A 39 19.26 -1.08 7.70
CA THR A 39 17.96 -0.59 7.24
C THR A 39 17.41 -1.53 6.17
N VAL A 40 16.17 -1.97 6.35
CA VAL A 40 15.47 -2.92 5.49
C VAL A 40 14.16 -2.35 4.97
N LEU A 41 13.83 -2.64 3.71
CA LEU A 41 12.55 -2.35 3.11
C LEU A 41 11.64 -3.57 3.24
N LEU A 42 10.48 -3.39 3.85
CA LEU A 42 9.45 -4.40 3.98
C LEU A 42 8.34 -4.13 2.98
N LYS A 43 7.82 -5.19 2.35
CA LYS A 43 6.67 -5.11 1.44
C LYS A 43 5.56 -6.05 1.90
N GLY A 44 4.39 -5.46 2.11
CA GLY A 44 3.16 -6.13 2.56
C GLY A 44 2.13 -6.28 1.45
N LYS A 45 0.85 -6.15 1.81
CA LYS A 45 -0.29 -6.25 0.89
C LYS A 45 -0.65 -4.88 0.32
N LYS A 46 -1.47 -4.81 -0.75
CA LYS A 46 -1.99 -3.54 -1.30
C LYS A 46 -0.87 -2.53 -1.60
N ARG A 47 0.29 -3.04 -2.06
CA ARG A 47 1.54 -2.30 -2.35
C ARG A 47 2.08 -1.45 -1.19
N ARG A 48 1.73 -1.82 0.04
CA ARG A 48 2.24 -1.12 1.21
C ARG A 48 3.66 -1.54 1.50
N GLU A 49 4.47 -0.54 1.76
CA GLU A 49 5.87 -0.70 2.12
C GLU A 49 6.14 0.16 3.34
N THR A 50 7.13 -0.21 4.12
CA THR A 50 7.69 0.62 5.19
C THR A 50 9.16 0.27 5.36
N VAL A 51 9.90 1.13 6.06
CA VAL A 51 11.34 0.98 6.26
C VAL A 51 11.60 0.76 7.75
N CYS A 52 12.36 -0.27 8.09
CA CYS A 52 12.66 -0.63 9.47
C CYS A 52 14.16 -0.91 9.64
N ILE A 53 14.59 -1.01 10.89
CA ILE A 53 15.88 -1.51 11.32
C ILE A 53 15.72 -2.99 11.66
N VAL A 54 16.61 -3.83 11.16
CA VAL A 54 16.60 -5.27 11.47
C VAL A 54 17.51 -5.58 12.67
N LEU A 55 17.01 -6.37 13.61
CA LEU A 55 17.76 -6.90 14.76
C LEU A 55 17.68 -8.42 14.79
N SER A 56 18.68 -9.05 15.42
CA SER A 56 18.69 -10.49 15.68
C SER A 56 17.83 -10.81 16.92
N ASP A 57 17.07 -11.90 16.86
CA ASP A 57 16.30 -12.47 17.97
C ASP A 57 16.40 -14.00 17.92
N ASP A 58 17.08 -14.58 18.91
CA ASP A 58 17.31 -16.02 19.00
C ASP A 58 16.03 -16.83 19.28
N THR A 59 14.95 -16.16 19.69
CA THR A 59 13.63 -16.77 19.89
C THR A 59 12.74 -16.71 18.64
N CYS A 60 13.21 -16.05 17.58
CA CYS A 60 12.50 -15.96 16.31
C CYS A 60 12.84 -17.19 15.45
N SER A 61 11.83 -17.84 14.86
CA SER A 61 12.05 -18.93 13.90
C SER A 61 12.60 -18.40 12.58
N ASP A 62 13.39 -19.22 11.87
CA ASP A 62 14.04 -18.82 10.61
C ASP A 62 13.06 -18.37 9.52
N GLU A 63 11.88 -18.98 9.43
CA GLU A 63 10.85 -18.64 8.44
C GLU A 63 9.99 -17.41 8.80
N LYS A 64 10.28 -16.77 9.94
CA LYS A 64 9.43 -15.72 10.51
C LYS A 64 10.13 -14.37 10.60
N VAL A 65 9.32 -13.33 10.76
CA VAL A 65 9.73 -11.97 11.09
C VAL A 65 8.83 -11.43 12.19
N ARG A 66 9.42 -10.95 13.30
CA ARG A 66 8.66 -10.30 14.37
C ARG A 66 8.53 -8.81 14.11
N MET A 67 7.32 -8.30 14.27
CA MET A 67 7.03 -6.88 14.13
C MET A 67 5.82 -6.48 14.99
N ASN A 68 5.81 -5.24 15.47
CA ASN A 68 4.73 -4.76 16.32
C ASN A 68 3.44 -4.46 15.51
N ARG A 69 2.37 -4.05 16.21
CA ARG A 69 1.09 -3.71 15.57
C ARG A 69 1.19 -2.54 14.58
N VAL A 70 2.02 -1.54 14.87
CA VAL A 70 2.18 -0.34 14.02
C VAL A 70 2.77 -0.71 12.66
N VAL A 71 3.85 -1.48 12.64
CA VAL A 71 4.50 -1.95 11.40
C VAL A 71 3.54 -2.84 10.59
N ARG A 72 2.80 -3.74 11.24
CA ARG A 72 1.79 -4.58 10.58
C ARG A 72 0.67 -3.75 9.93
N ASN A 73 0.16 -2.75 10.63
CA ASN A 73 -0.85 -1.84 10.10
C ASN A 73 -0.32 -1.09 8.87
N ASN A 74 0.90 -0.56 8.93
CA ASN A 74 1.53 0.15 7.81
C ASN A 74 1.68 -0.75 6.58
N LEU A 75 2.00 -2.04 6.77
CA LEU A 75 2.11 -3.07 5.74
C LEU A 75 0.78 -3.73 5.33
N ARG A 76 -0.32 -3.42 6.03
CA ARG A 76 -1.67 -4.02 5.86
C ARG A 76 -1.65 -5.55 5.94
N VAL A 77 -0.95 -6.08 6.96
CA VAL A 77 -0.81 -7.51 7.22
C VAL A 77 -1.28 -7.89 8.62
N ARG A 78 -1.65 -9.16 8.80
CA ARG A 78 -2.00 -9.79 10.08
C ARG A 78 -0.95 -10.83 10.46
N LEU A 79 -1.03 -11.37 11.68
CA LEU A 79 -0.20 -12.52 12.06
C LEU A 79 -0.45 -13.69 11.11
N GLY A 80 0.62 -14.38 10.71
CA GLY A 80 0.56 -15.49 9.76
C GLY A 80 0.59 -15.07 8.28
N ASP A 81 0.42 -13.79 7.96
CA ASP A 81 0.63 -13.30 6.60
C ASP A 81 2.11 -13.37 6.19
N VAL A 82 2.37 -13.37 4.88
CA VAL A 82 3.74 -13.42 4.34
C VAL A 82 4.11 -12.06 3.77
N ILE A 83 5.22 -11.50 4.24
CA ILE A 83 5.85 -10.29 3.69
C ILE A 83 7.12 -10.64 2.91
N SER A 84 7.68 -9.67 2.19
CA SER A 84 9.07 -9.77 1.70
C SER A 84 9.95 -8.70 2.33
N ILE A 85 11.17 -9.10 2.68
CA ILE A 85 12.23 -8.23 3.20
C ILE A 85 13.36 -8.08 2.17
N GLN A 86 14.02 -6.93 2.14
CA GLN A 86 15.23 -6.69 1.34
C GLN A 86 16.09 -5.58 1.98
N PRO A 87 17.42 -5.58 1.80
CA PRO A 87 18.27 -4.47 2.22
C PRO A 87 17.84 -3.14 1.60
N CYS A 88 18.00 -2.04 2.34
CA CYS A 88 17.73 -0.68 1.88
C CYS A 88 18.92 0.25 2.18
N PRO A 89 20.08 0.03 1.53
CA PRO A 89 21.30 0.80 1.80
C PRO A 89 21.24 2.25 1.29
N ASP A 90 20.31 2.55 0.37
CA ASP A 90 20.21 3.86 -0.29
C ASP A 90 19.49 4.92 0.55
N VAL A 91 18.95 4.56 1.72
CA VAL A 91 18.26 5.48 2.62
C VAL A 91 19.18 6.65 3.01
N LYS A 92 18.67 7.89 2.92
CA LYS A 92 19.40 9.11 3.26
C LYS A 92 18.83 9.75 4.52
N TYR A 93 19.63 10.58 5.17
CA TYR A 93 19.12 11.48 6.20
C TYR A 93 18.14 12.48 5.58
N GLY A 94 17.02 12.68 6.27
CA GLY A 94 15.97 13.60 5.86
C GLY A 94 16.43 15.04 6.04
N LYS A 95 16.18 15.88 5.04
CA LYS A 95 16.26 17.34 5.20
C LYS A 95 15.07 17.86 5.99
N ARG A 96 13.87 17.37 5.63
CA ARG A 96 12.63 17.71 6.31
C ARG A 96 11.59 16.60 6.17
N ILE A 97 10.68 16.54 7.13
CA ILE A 97 9.51 15.67 7.12
C ILE A 97 8.28 16.48 7.51
N HIS A 98 7.10 16.09 7.03
CA HIS A 98 5.83 16.66 7.45
C HIS A 98 4.93 15.55 7.98
N VAL A 99 4.53 15.68 9.24
CA VAL A 99 3.65 14.73 9.92
C VAL A 99 2.42 15.47 10.42
N LEU A 100 1.24 14.86 10.31
CA LEU A 100 0.01 15.43 10.86
C LEU A 100 -0.62 14.46 11.85
N PRO A 101 -1.23 14.97 12.94
CA PRO A 101 -1.95 14.13 13.88
C PRO A 101 -3.27 13.62 13.28
N ILE A 102 -3.76 12.50 13.78
CA ILE A 102 -5.13 12.05 13.55
C ILE A 102 -6.07 12.81 14.51
N ASP A 103 -7.16 13.34 13.98
CA ASP A 103 -8.08 14.28 14.64
C ASP A 103 -8.56 13.84 16.03
N ASP A 104 -9.10 12.62 16.12
CA ASP A 104 -9.64 12.08 17.36
C ASP A 104 -8.58 11.82 18.44
N THR A 105 -7.29 11.73 18.06
CA THR A 105 -6.19 11.54 19.01
C THR A 105 -5.66 12.84 19.59
N VAL A 106 -6.07 13.99 19.04
CA VAL A 106 -5.65 15.32 19.51
C VAL A 106 -6.78 16.15 20.12
N GLU A 107 -7.99 15.60 20.22
CA GLU A 107 -9.11 16.27 20.87
C GLU A 107 -8.77 16.67 22.32
N GLY A 108 -8.93 17.96 22.60
CA GLY A 108 -8.64 18.54 23.91
C GLY A 108 -7.17 18.44 24.34
N ILE A 109 -6.24 18.20 23.42
CA ILE A 109 -4.80 18.36 23.70
C ILE A 109 -4.47 19.84 23.62
N THR A 110 -3.87 20.35 24.68
CA THR A 110 -3.26 21.68 24.72
C THR A 110 -1.74 21.52 24.81
N GLY A 111 -1.00 22.31 24.03
CA GLY A 111 0.46 22.27 24.02
C GLY A 111 1.06 22.03 22.64
N ASN A 112 2.38 22.11 22.58
CA ASN A 112 3.14 21.96 21.33
C ASN A 112 3.38 20.47 21.03
N LEU A 113 2.79 19.96 19.94
CA LEU A 113 2.91 18.55 19.55
C LEU A 113 4.36 18.12 19.29
N PHE A 114 5.18 19.03 18.77
CA PHE A 114 6.59 18.77 18.51
C PHE A 114 7.37 18.54 19.81
N GLU A 115 7.31 19.47 20.77
CA GLU A 115 8.08 19.37 22.01
C GLU A 115 7.61 18.20 22.91
N VAL A 116 6.29 17.94 22.95
CA VAL A 116 5.72 16.92 23.87
C VAL A 116 5.80 15.50 23.30
N TYR A 117 5.66 15.33 21.98
CA TYR A 117 5.55 14.01 21.35
C TYR A 117 6.70 13.75 20.37
N LEU A 118 6.81 14.54 19.31
CA LEU A 118 7.67 14.20 18.17
C LEU A 118 9.16 14.29 18.52
N LYS A 119 9.59 15.33 19.23
CA LYS A 119 10.99 15.53 19.62
C LYS A 119 11.47 14.40 20.52
N PRO A 120 10.82 14.04 21.64
CA PRO A 120 11.21 12.85 22.42
C PRO A 120 11.20 11.56 21.61
N TYR A 121 10.27 11.40 20.67
CA TYR A 121 10.15 10.19 19.85
C TYR A 121 11.32 10.02 18.87
N PHE A 122 11.80 11.11 18.27
CA PHE A 122 12.88 11.09 17.28
C PHE A 122 14.27 11.41 17.85
N LEU A 123 14.37 11.92 19.08
CA LEU A 123 15.63 12.36 19.69
C LEU A 123 16.69 11.24 19.67
N GLU A 124 17.76 11.48 18.89
CA GLU A 124 18.92 10.58 18.73
C GLU A 124 18.59 9.14 18.32
N ALA A 125 17.37 8.90 17.81
CA ALA A 125 16.88 7.56 17.50
C ALA A 125 17.16 7.13 16.06
N TYR A 126 17.48 8.08 15.15
CA TYR A 126 17.77 7.83 13.73
C TYR A 126 16.71 6.93 13.06
N ARG A 127 15.42 7.19 13.35
CA ARG A 127 14.31 6.33 12.90
C ARG A 127 14.13 6.42 11.38
N PRO A 128 14.14 5.30 10.65
CA PRO A 128 13.64 5.29 9.28
C PRO A 128 12.12 5.46 9.28
N ILE A 129 11.63 6.31 8.38
CA ILE A 129 10.20 6.50 8.16
C ILE A 129 9.89 6.57 6.67
N ARG A 130 8.64 6.28 6.30
CA ARG A 130 8.15 6.39 4.92
C ARG A 130 6.89 7.23 4.84
N LYS A 131 6.74 7.98 3.76
CA LYS A 131 5.49 8.65 3.39
C LYS A 131 4.32 7.67 3.43
N GLY A 132 3.29 8.05 4.17
CA GLY A 132 2.08 7.27 4.41
C GLY A 132 2.15 6.32 5.61
N ASP A 133 3.26 6.25 6.34
CA ASP A 133 3.32 5.54 7.62
C ASP A 133 2.47 6.25 8.66
N ILE A 134 1.76 5.46 9.47
CA ILE A 134 1.10 5.92 10.69
C ILE A 134 1.89 5.36 11.87
N PHE A 135 2.13 6.19 12.89
CA PHE A 135 2.84 5.78 14.10
C PHE A 135 2.23 6.41 15.35
N LEU A 136 2.27 5.67 16.45
CA LEU A 136 1.76 6.09 17.75
C LEU A 136 2.92 6.62 18.60
N VAL A 137 2.74 7.80 19.18
CA VAL A 137 3.69 8.41 20.10
C VAL A 137 3.03 8.64 21.45
N ARG A 138 3.71 8.26 22.54
CA ARG A 138 3.24 8.51 23.90
C ARG A 138 3.93 9.74 24.48
N GLY A 139 3.15 10.65 25.05
CA GLY A 139 3.62 11.87 25.71
C GLY A 139 2.81 12.08 27.00
N GLY A 140 3.48 11.99 28.16
CA GLY A 140 2.81 12.01 29.45
C GLY A 140 1.81 10.84 29.60
N MET A 141 0.55 11.15 29.86
CA MET A 141 -0.53 10.15 30.00
C MET A 141 -1.36 9.95 28.71
N ARG A 142 -1.01 10.63 27.61
CA ARG A 142 -1.74 10.55 26.35
C ARG A 142 -0.90 9.90 25.26
N ALA A 143 -1.59 9.37 24.25
CA ALA A 143 -0.99 8.86 23.04
C ALA A 143 -1.61 9.56 21.84
N VAL A 144 -0.77 9.95 20.88
CA VAL A 144 -1.18 10.66 19.66
C VAL A 144 -0.71 9.85 18.46
N GLU A 145 -1.60 9.64 17.50
CA GLU A 145 -1.27 9.01 16.22
C GLU A 145 -0.88 10.09 15.22
N PHE A 146 0.22 9.86 14.51
CA PHE A 146 0.70 10.75 13.46
C PHE A 146 0.82 9.99 12.15
N LYS A 147 0.48 10.65 11.04
CA LYS A 147 0.75 10.16 9.68
C LYS A 147 1.87 10.97 9.06
N VAL A 148 2.80 10.29 8.41
CA VAL A 148 3.84 10.91 7.58
C VAL A 148 3.21 11.35 6.25
N VAL A 149 2.98 12.65 6.11
CA VAL A 149 2.36 13.24 4.90
C VAL A 149 3.41 13.42 3.80
N GLU A 150 4.61 13.86 4.17
CA GLU A 150 5.70 14.11 3.23
C GLU A 150 7.08 13.88 3.86
N THR A 151 8.04 13.52 3.00
CA THR A 151 9.45 13.33 3.34
C THR A 151 10.31 13.96 2.24
N ASP A 152 11.44 14.55 2.61
CA ASP A 152 12.47 15.00 1.69
C ASP A 152 13.83 14.49 2.21
N PRO A 153 14.47 13.50 1.54
CA PRO A 153 14.04 12.87 0.29
C PRO A 153 12.77 12.01 0.40
N SER A 154 12.00 11.93 -0.70
CA SER A 154 10.80 11.10 -0.84
C SER A 154 11.14 9.75 -1.51
N PRO A 155 10.47 8.63 -1.19
CA PRO A 155 9.34 8.51 -0.25
C PRO A 155 9.74 8.08 1.17
N TYR A 156 11.02 7.92 1.47
CA TYR A 156 11.51 7.53 2.80
C TYR A 156 12.84 8.20 3.11
N CYS A 157 13.10 8.42 4.39
CA CYS A 157 14.35 8.95 4.91
C CYS A 157 14.56 8.51 6.37
N ILE A 158 15.78 8.69 6.88
CA ILE A 158 16.09 8.59 8.31
C ILE A 158 15.92 9.98 8.94
N VAL A 159 15.15 10.06 10.03
CA VAL A 159 15.01 11.29 10.81
C VAL A 159 16.23 11.46 11.70
N ALA A 160 17.14 12.33 11.28
CA ALA A 160 18.39 12.67 11.97
C ALA A 160 18.22 13.95 12.81
N PRO A 161 19.19 14.30 13.69
CA PRO A 161 19.10 15.50 14.54
C PRO A 161 18.95 16.83 13.76
N ASP A 162 19.40 16.88 12.51
CA ASP A 162 19.30 18.03 11.61
C ASP A 162 18.05 18.01 10.71
N THR A 163 17.25 16.94 10.75
CA THR A 163 16.00 16.84 10.02
C THR A 163 14.95 17.80 10.59
N VAL A 164 14.45 18.71 9.77
CA VAL A 164 13.37 19.62 10.18
C VAL A 164 12.04 18.87 10.22
N ILE A 165 11.36 18.88 11.38
CA ILE A 165 10.08 18.20 11.57
C ILE A 165 8.96 19.24 11.56
N HIS A 166 8.15 19.21 10.51
CA HIS A 166 6.93 20.00 10.39
C HIS A 166 5.75 19.21 10.97
N CYS A 167 4.92 19.87 11.78
CA CYS A 167 3.69 19.29 12.32
C CYS A 167 2.49 20.25 12.34
N GLU A 168 2.59 21.33 11.56
CA GLU A 168 1.55 22.32 11.33
C GLU A 168 0.59 21.89 10.22
N GLY A 169 -0.69 22.18 10.38
CA GLY A 169 -1.76 21.86 9.42
C GLY A 169 -3.04 21.40 10.12
N GLU A 170 -4.10 21.19 9.33
CA GLU A 170 -5.33 20.58 9.83
C GLU A 170 -5.07 19.09 10.16
N PRO A 171 -5.56 18.59 11.31
CA PRO A 171 -5.51 17.17 11.61
C PRO A 171 -6.16 16.32 10.53
N ILE A 172 -5.65 15.11 10.34
CA ILE A 172 -6.20 14.14 9.41
C ILE A 172 -7.41 13.48 10.03
N LYS A 173 -8.50 13.36 9.28
CA LYS A 173 -9.71 12.70 9.76
C LYS A 173 -9.48 11.21 9.90
N ARG A 174 -9.86 10.63 11.05
CA ARG A 174 -9.84 9.16 11.23
C ARG A 174 -10.62 8.43 10.15
N GLU A 175 -11.78 8.96 9.75
CA GLU A 175 -12.63 8.36 8.72
C GLU A 175 -11.90 8.18 7.39
N ASP A 176 -11.12 9.20 6.97
CA ASP A 176 -10.35 9.16 5.72
C ASP A 176 -9.25 8.06 5.77
N GLU A 177 -8.61 7.87 6.93
CA GLU A 177 -7.62 6.80 7.10
C GLU A 177 -8.24 5.43 7.27
N GLU A 178 -9.40 5.32 7.91
CA GLU A 178 -10.14 4.07 7.99
C GLU A 178 -10.61 3.60 6.61
N GLU A 179 -11.03 4.52 5.74
CA GLU A 179 -11.33 4.21 4.34
C GLU A 179 -10.09 3.66 3.62
N SER A 180 -8.91 4.30 3.79
CA SER A 180 -7.66 3.78 3.20
C SER A 180 -7.18 2.47 3.83
N LEU A 181 -7.41 2.25 5.13
CA LEU A 181 -7.10 0.99 5.82
C LEU A 181 -7.97 -0.17 5.29
N ASN A 182 -9.23 0.14 4.97
CA ASN A 182 -10.24 -0.82 4.51
C ASN A 182 -10.35 -0.93 2.98
N GLU A 183 -9.44 -0.30 2.22
CA GLU A 183 -9.32 -0.46 0.77
C GLU A 183 -9.39 -1.94 0.38
N VAL A 184 -10.21 -2.32 -0.60
CA VAL A 184 -10.39 -3.73 -0.97
C VAL A 184 -9.09 -4.33 -1.52
N GLY A 185 -8.69 -5.51 -1.06
CA GLY A 185 -7.60 -6.33 -1.60
C GLY A 185 -8.06 -7.73 -2.00
N TYR A 186 -7.14 -8.59 -2.42
CA TYR A 186 -7.50 -9.94 -2.85
C TYR A 186 -8.10 -10.81 -1.74
N ASP A 187 -7.71 -10.57 -0.50
CA ASP A 187 -8.18 -11.35 0.66
C ASP A 187 -9.61 -11.00 1.07
N ASP A 188 -10.11 -9.86 0.60
CA ASP A 188 -11.48 -9.41 0.84
C ASP A 188 -12.49 -10.07 -0.12
N ILE A 189 -12.03 -10.98 -1.01
CA ILE A 189 -12.85 -11.59 -2.04
C ILE A 189 -12.92 -13.12 -1.88
N GLY A 190 -14.04 -13.60 -1.35
CA GLY A 190 -14.30 -15.03 -1.15
C GLY A 190 -14.77 -15.77 -2.41
N GLY A 191 -14.51 -17.08 -2.47
CA GLY A 191 -15.14 -17.99 -3.45
C GLY A 191 -14.64 -17.92 -4.91
N VAL A 192 -13.74 -17.01 -5.24
CA VAL A 192 -13.31 -16.74 -6.64
C VAL A 192 -11.81 -16.98 -6.89
N ARG A 193 -11.21 -17.92 -6.16
CA ARG A 193 -9.75 -18.20 -6.23
C ARG A 193 -9.25 -18.49 -7.65
N LYS A 194 -10.04 -19.21 -8.47
CA LYS A 194 -9.68 -19.56 -9.85
C LYS A 194 -9.71 -18.32 -10.76
N GLN A 195 -10.73 -17.50 -10.61
CA GLN A 195 -10.92 -16.26 -11.38
C GLN A 195 -9.86 -15.23 -11.02
N LEU A 196 -9.53 -15.09 -9.73
CA LEU A 196 -8.42 -14.23 -9.30
C LEU A 196 -7.09 -14.67 -9.90
N ALA A 197 -6.80 -15.98 -9.97
CA ALA A 197 -5.58 -16.47 -10.61
C ALA A 197 -5.52 -16.09 -12.11
N GLN A 198 -6.63 -16.25 -12.83
CA GLN A 198 -6.76 -15.84 -14.23
C GLN A 198 -6.56 -14.34 -14.43
N ILE A 199 -7.15 -13.52 -13.56
CA ILE A 199 -7.00 -12.06 -13.62
C ILE A 199 -5.58 -11.62 -13.30
N LYS A 200 -4.92 -12.26 -12.33
CA LYS A 200 -3.49 -12.01 -12.04
C LYS A 200 -2.61 -12.30 -13.24
N GLU A 201 -2.90 -13.38 -13.97
CA GLU A 201 -2.14 -13.74 -15.17
C GLU A 201 -2.42 -12.79 -16.36
N MET A 202 -3.67 -12.40 -16.56
CA MET A 202 -4.06 -11.57 -17.70
C MET A 202 -3.87 -10.06 -17.48
N VAL A 203 -3.87 -9.59 -16.23
CA VAL A 203 -3.76 -8.15 -15.87
C VAL A 203 -2.47 -7.85 -15.12
N GLU A 204 -2.28 -8.46 -13.95
CA GLU A 204 -1.17 -8.09 -13.06
C GLU A 204 0.20 -8.45 -13.65
N LEU A 205 0.33 -9.66 -14.21
CA LEU A 205 1.57 -10.16 -14.79
C LEU A 205 2.07 -9.28 -15.97
N PRO A 206 1.26 -8.92 -16.98
CA PRO A 206 1.72 -8.05 -18.06
C PRO A 206 2.00 -6.61 -17.62
N LEU A 207 1.26 -6.08 -16.65
CA LEU A 207 1.52 -4.74 -16.12
C LEU A 207 2.81 -4.68 -15.30
N ARG A 208 3.09 -5.70 -14.48
CA ARG A 208 4.30 -5.75 -13.64
C ARG A 208 5.55 -6.22 -14.37
N HIS A 209 5.40 -7.13 -15.34
CA HIS A 209 6.52 -7.78 -16.02
C HIS A 209 6.37 -7.73 -17.55
N PRO A 210 6.27 -6.53 -18.16
CA PRO A 210 6.10 -6.40 -19.61
C PRO A 210 7.27 -7.00 -20.40
N ALA A 211 8.47 -7.08 -19.80
CA ALA A 211 9.64 -7.69 -20.40
C ALA A 211 9.47 -9.19 -20.70
N LEU A 212 8.71 -9.94 -19.89
CA LEU A 212 8.44 -11.37 -20.13
C LEU A 212 7.66 -11.57 -21.44
N PHE A 213 6.64 -10.75 -21.65
CA PHE A 213 5.80 -10.80 -22.87
C PHE A 213 6.59 -10.36 -24.11
N LYS A 214 7.46 -9.34 -23.97
CA LYS A 214 8.36 -8.91 -25.04
C LYS A 214 9.36 -10.01 -25.41
N ALA A 215 9.94 -10.70 -24.43
CA ALA A 215 10.92 -11.77 -24.67
C ALA A 215 10.30 -12.98 -25.39
N ILE A 216 9.06 -13.33 -25.08
CA ILE A 216 8.33 -14.44 -25.72
C ILE A 216 7.69 -13.99 -27.06
N GLY A 217 7.60 -12.68 -27.33
CA GLY A 217 7.03 -12.14 -28.56
C GLY A 217 5.50 -12.19 -28.62
N VAL A 218 4.84 -12.33 -27.47
CA VAL A 218 3.37 -12.42 -27.38
C VAL A 218 2.80 -11.13 -26.80
N LYS A 219 1.77 -10.58 -27.45
CA LYS A 219 1.04 -9.42 -26.93
C LYS A 219 0.02 -9.88 -25.88
N PRO A 220 0.02 -9.33 -24.66
CA PRO A 220 -0.98 -9.69 -23.66
C PRO A 220 -2.38 -9.21 -24.09
N PRO A 221 -3.45 -9.90 -23.64
CA PRO A 221 -4.82 -9.44 -23.87
C PRO A 221 -5.02 -8.07 -23.19
N ARG A 222 -5.71 -7.15 -23.87
CA ARG A 222 -5.98 -5.78 -23.38
C ARG A 222 -7.42 -5.57 -22.88
N GLY A 223 -8.31 -6.51 -23.16
CA GLY A 223 -9.72 -6.46 -22.75
C GLY A 223 -10.12 -7.75 -22.08
N ILE A 224 -10.74 -7.64 -20.90
CA ILE A 224 -11.20 -8.77 -20.09
C ILE A 224 -12.64 -8.47 -19.69
N LEU A 225 -13.53 -9.42 -19.98
CA LEU A 225 -14.93 -9.32 -19.61
C LEU A 225 -15.20 -10.19 -18.39
N LEU A 226 -15.56 -9.56 -17.27
CA LEU A 226 -16.11 -10.24 -16.11
C LEU A 226 -17.62 -10.36 -16.28
N TYR A 227 -18.15 -11.58 -16.29
CA TYR A 227 -19.58 -11.84 -16.41
C TYR A 227 -20.08 -12.76 -15.30
N GLY A 228 -21.36 -12.62 -14.98
CA GLY A 228 -22.03 -13.40 -13.95
C GLY A 228 -23.20 -12.62 -13.33
N PRO A 229 -24.04 -13.28 -12.52
CA PRO A 229 -25.18 -12.64 -11.84
C PRO A 229 -24.78 -11.38 -11.04
N PRO A 230 -25.72 -10.47 -10.77
CA PRO A 230 -25.48 -9.37 -9.85
C PRO A 230 -25.08 -9.89 -8.46
N GLY A 231 -24.28 -9.12 -7.71
CA GLY A 231 -23.83 -9.50 -6.36
C GLY A 231 -22.68 -10.52 -6.29
N THR A 232 -22.12 -10.97 -7.43
CA THR A 232 -21.00 -11.93 -7.47
C THR A 232 -19.60 -11.31 -7.26
N GLY A 233 -19.53 -10.01 -6.97
CA GLY A 233 -18.27 -9.33 -6.62
C GLY A 233 -17.42 -8.86 -7.79
N LYS A 234 -17.98 -8.67 -9.00
CA LYS A 234 -17.24 -8.18 -10.19
C LYS A 234 -16.52 -6.84 -9.94
N THR A 235 -17.22 -5.85 -9.40
CA THR A 235 -16.68 -4.53 -9.04
C THR A 235 -15.66 -4.62 -7.91
N LEU A 236 -15.90 -5.51 -6.93
CA LEU A 236 -14.97 -5.80 -5.83
C LEU A 236 -13.63 -6.34 -6.36
N ILE A 237 -13.68 -7.29 -7.31
CA ILE A 237 -12.50 -7.83 -7.97
C ILE A 237 -11.70 -6.74 -8.68
N ALA A 238 -12.37 -5.84 -9.40
CA ALA A 238 -11.70 -4.75 -10.09
C ALA A 238 -10.94 -3.82 -9.15
N ARG A 239 -11.57 -3.40 -8.05
CA ARG A 239 -10.96 -2.56 -7.02
C ARG A 239 -9.78 -3.26 -6.35
N ALA A 240 -9.90 -4.55 -6.03
CA ALA A 240 -8.78 -5.31 -5.48
C ALA A 240 -7.58 -5.38 -6.44
N VAL A 241 -7.83 -5.61 -7.73
CA VAL A 241 -6.75 -5.67 -8.73
C VAL A 241 -6.08 -4.29 -8.87
N ALA A 242 -6.84 -3.21 -8.84
CA ALA A 242 -6.31 -1.85 -8.85
C ALA A 242 -5.36 -1.60 -7.68
N ASN A 243 -5.81 -1.85 -6.46
CA ASN A 243 -5.05 -1.60 -5.24
C ASN A 243 -3.79 -2.48 -5.16
N GLU A 244 -3.86 -3.71 -5.66
CA GLU A 244 -2.74 -4.67 -5.63
C GLU A 244 -1.73 -4.43 -6.75
N THR A 245 -2.18 -4.02 -7.95
CA THR A 245 -1.27 -3.66 -9.06
C THR A 245 -0.67 -2.27 -8.86
N GLY A 246 -1.39 -1.37 -8.18
CA GLY A 246 -1.17 0.09 -8.13
C GLY A 246 -0.95 0.71 -9.50
N ALA A 247 -1.57 0.10 -10.52
CA ALA A 247 -1.81 0.78 -11.78
C ALA A 247 -2.83 1.89 -11.52
N PHE A 248 -2.75 2.98 -12.28
CA PHE A 248 -3.79 4.00 -12.26
C PHE A 248 -5.14 3.34 -12.57
N PHE A 249 -6.16 3.57 -11.75
CA PHE A 249 -7.46 2.94 -11.91
C PHE A 249 -8.52 3.98 -12.25
N PHE A 250 -9.19 3.77 -13.37
CA PHE A 250 -10.28 4.63 -13.82
C PHE A 250 -11.58 3.82 -13.88
N LEU A 251 -12.55 4.18 -13.04
CA LEU A 251 -13.88 3.57 -13.01
C LEU A 251 -14.82 4.32 -13.96
N ILE A 252 -15.45 3.60 -14.88
CA ILE A 252 -16.53 4.08 -15.74
C ILE A 252 -17.79 3.34 -15.33
N ASN A 253 -18.79 4.06 -14.86
CA ASN A 253 -20.08 3.48 -14.48
C ASN A 253 -21.08 3.63 -15.63
N GLY A 254 -21.55 2.51 -16.20
CA GLY A 254 -22.40 2.50 -17.40
C GLY A 254 -23.62 3.43 -17.32
N PRO A 255 -24.49 3.30 -16.30
CA PRO A 255 -25.63 4.19 -16.08
C PRO A 255 -25.26 5.68 -15.98
N GLU A 256 -24.13 6.01 -15.36
CA GLU A 256 -23.67 7.41 -15.21
C GLU A 256 -23.25 8.02 -16.56
N ILE A 257 -22.75 7.20 -17.48
CA ILE A 257 -22.43 7.66 -18.84
C ILE A 257 -23.70 7.87 -19.65
N MET A 258 -24.70 7.00 -19.51
CA MET A 258 -25.96 7.07 -20.27
C MET A 258 -26.91 8.18 -19.81
N SER A 259 -26.79 8.67 -18.59
CA SER A 259 -27.64 9.74 -18.04
C SER A 259 -27.27 11.15 -18.52
N LYS A 260 -26.17 11.30 -19.27
CA LYS A 260 -25.65 12.59 -19.75
C LYS A 260 -26.22 12.98 -21.10
N LEU A 261 -26.11 14.27 -21.45
CA LEU A 261 -26.61 14.80 -22.72
C LEU A 261 -25.89 14.15 -23.91
N ALA A 262 -26.57 14.08 -25.06
CA ALA A 262 -25.99 13.55 -26.29
C ALA A 262 -24.66 14.28 -26.63
N GLY A 263 -23.59 13.50 -26.82
CA GLY A 263 -22.22 13.99 -27.03
C GLY A 263 -21.37 14.12 -25.75
N GLU A 264 -21.97 14.33 -24.57
CA GLU A 264 -21.23 14.36 -23.31
C GLU A 264 -20.76 12.95 -22.89
N SER A 265 -21.58 11.93 -23.14
CA SER A 265 -21.24 10.52 -22.87
C SER A 265 -19.97 10.10 -23.60
N GLU A 266 -19.85 10.43 -24.88
CA GLU A 266 -18.70 10.10 -25.74
C GLU A 266 -17.45 10.88 -25.35
N SER A 267 -17.63 12.17 -25.00
CA SER A 267 -16.56 13.02 -24.49
C SER A 267 -15.97 12.48 -23.20
N ASN A 268 -16.80 12.02 -22.26
CA ASN A 268 -16.34 11.45 -21.00
C ASN A 268 -15.63 10.11 -21.20
N LEU A 269 -16.13 9.23 -22.09
CA LEU A 269 -15.41 8.01 -22.45
C LEU A 269 -14.03 8.34 -23.04
N ARG A 270 -13.93 9.33 -23.94
CA ARG A 270 -12.65 9.73 -24.52
C ARG A 270 -11.67 10.23 -23.45
N LYS A 271 -12.13 11.11 -22.55
CA LYS A 271 -11.31 11.64 -21.44
C LYS A 271 -10.80 10.52 -20.53
N ALA A 272 -11.66 9.55 -20.18
CA ALA A 272 -11.27 8.43 -19.34
C ALA A 272 -10.10 7.63 -19.96
N PHE A 273 -10.16 7.36 -21.27
CA PHE A 273 -9.08 6.67 -21.98
C PHE A 273 -7.81 7.54 -22.10
N GLU A 274 -7.95 8.85 -22.37
CA GLU A 274 -6.81 9.77 -22.42
C GLU A 274 -6.10 9.89 -21.06
N GLU A 275 -6.85 9.94 -19.96
CA GLU A 275 -6.27 9.97 -18.61
C GLU A 275 -5.56 8.67 -18.26
N ALA A 276 -6.14 7.52 -18.61
CA ALA A 276 -5.48 6.23 -18.41
C ALA A 276 -4.19 6.10 -19.24
N GLU A 277 -4.17 6.62 -20.47
CA GLU A 277 -2.97 6.63 -21.31
C GLU A 277 -1.87 7.52 -20.73
N LYS A 278 -2.21 8.72 -20.24
CA LYS A 278 -1.28 9.63 -19.57
C LYS A 278 -0.68 9.06 -18.29
N ASN A 279 -1.45 8.25 -17.55
CA ASN A 279 -1.06 7.68 -16.26
C ASN A 279 -0.66 6.19 -16.36
N ALA A 280 -0.26 5.71 -17.54
CA ALA A 280 0.15 4.33 -17.73
C ALA A 280 1.33 3.95 -16.79
N PRO A 281 1.33 2.75 -16.18
CA PRO A 281 0.39 1.63 -16.35
C PRO A 281 -0.98 1.89 -15.70
N ALA A 282 -2.05 1.59 -16.44
CA ALA A 282 -3.43 1.90 -16.04
C ALA A 282 -4.41 0.73 -16.30
N ILE A 283 -5.49 0.70 -15.52
CA ILE A 283 -6.65 -0.19 -15.65
C ILE A 283 -7.90 0.69 -15.78
N ILE A 284 -8.61 0.54 -16.89
CA ILE A 284 -9.96 1.10 -17.06
C ILE A 284 -10.95 -0.01 -16.73
N PHE A 285 -11.82 0.23 -15.76
CA PHE A 285 -12.90 -0.69 -15.42
C PHE A 285 -14.23 -0.08 -15.82
N ILE A 286 -14.92 -0.74 -16.75
CA ILE A 286 -16.26 -0.36 -17.20
C ILE A 286 -17.26 -1.27 -16.48
N ASP A 287 -17.92 -0.72 -15.47
CA ASP A 287 -19.00 -1.43 -14.77
C ASP A 287 -20.30 -1.28 -15.56
N GLU A 288 -21.13 -2.32 -15.52
CA GLU A 288 -22.40 -2.37 -16.28
C GLU A 288 -22.23 -2.04 -17.78
N LEU A 289 -21.26 -2.69 -18.43
CA LEU A 289 -20.94 -2.49 -19.85
C LEU A 289 -22.16 -2.64 -20.76
N ASP A 290 -23.10 -3.50 -20.41
CA ASP A 290 -24.35 -3.72 -21.12
C ASP A 290 -25.24 -2.46 -21.21
N ALA A 291 -25.11 -1.51 -20.28
CA ALA A 291 -25.82 -0.24 -20.32
C ALA A 291 -25.34 0.69 -21.46
N ILE A 292 -24.03 0.67 -21.78
CA ILE A 292 -23.43 1.54 -22.80
C ILE A 292 -23.16 0.82 -24.13
N ALA A 293 -23.11 -0.50 -24.14
CA ALA A 293 -22.81 -1.32 -25.31
C ALA A 293 -23.84 -2.45 -25.53
N PRO A 294 -25.15 -2.16 -25.60
CA PRO A 294 -26.14 -3.16 -25.94
C PRO A 294 -25.95 -3.63 -27.39
N LYS A 295 -26.50 -4.81 -27.72
CA LYS A 295 -26.55 -5.25 -29.13
C LYS A 295 -27.28 -4.18 -29.93
N ARG A 296 -26.65 -3.68 -30.99
CA ARG A 296 -27.35 -2.86 -31.99
C ARG A 296 -28.38 -3.75 -32.66
N GLU A 297 -29.66 -3.54 -32.36
CA GLU A 297 -30.72 -4.09 -33.21
C GLU A 297 -30.54 -3.48 -34.61
N LYS A 298 -30.52 -4.32 -35.64
CA LYS A 298 -30.58 -3.83 -37.03
C LYS A 298 -31.93 -3.16 -37.17
N GLY A 299 -31.95 -1.83 -37.09
CA GLY A 299 -33.15 -1.05 -37.35
C GLY A 299 -33.74 -1.44 -38.70
N THR A 300 -35.02 -1.80 -38.70
CA THR A 300 -35.90 -1.64 -39.86
C THR A 300 -35.96 -0.19 -40.29
#